data_AF-A0A819UGJ1-F1
#
_entry.id   AF-A0A819UGJ1-F1
#
_cell.length_a   1.000
_cell.length_b   1.000
_cell.length_c   1.000
_cell.angle_alpha   90.00
_cell.angle_beta   90.00
_cell.angle_gamma   90.00
#
_symmetry.space_group_name_H-M   'P 1'
#
loop_
_entity.id
_entity.type
_entity.pdbx_description
1 polymer ?
#
loop_
_entity_poly.entity_id
_entity_poly.type
_entity_poly.pdbx_seq_one_letter_code
_entity_poly.pdbx_strand_id
1 'polypeptide(L)'
;MKERNQSSRANESEEQWQTRLEKMKETNQSSRANESEEQRQIRLEKMKETNQSSRANESEGQRQTRLEKKREQTQRTRTNESREQHQILLEQQKKRSQANRTKKKHENVGSGKNYVRSPWPEPIARDLKETRLQQFLEQMSMSKLAEATCAVCNIRTPAKDAKKIPISKIPNIDLLKASEELKTLIKNSTENTATLIDDNNTHTTSHIKSM
;
A
#
# COMPACT_ATOMS: atom_id res chain seq x y z
N MET A 1 9.78 -59.96 -2.89
CA MET A 1 9.77 -59.52 -4.31
C MET A 1 10.27 -58.08 -4.51
N LYS A 2 9.80 -57.07 -3.74
CA LYS A 2 10.26 -55.68 -3.90
C LYS A 2 11.78 -55.51 -3.74
N GLU A 3 12.37 -56.13 -2.73
CA GLU A 3 13.83 -56.06 -2.46
C GLU A 3 14.68 -56.71 -3.55
N ARG A 4 14.23 -57.85 -4.10
CA ARG A 4 14.88 -58.51 -5.23
C ARG A 4 14.86 -57.61 -6.47
N ASN A 5 13.72 -56.96 -6.77
CA ASN A 5 13.64 -56.00 -7.88
C ASN A 5 14.48 -54.73 -7.65
N GLN A 6 14.60 -54.24 -6.42
CA GLN A 6 15.48 -53.12 -6.10
C GLN A 6 16.95 -53.50 -6.28
N SER A 7 17.34 -54.68 -5.80
CA SER A 7 18.70 -55.20 -5.96
C SER A 7 19.06 -55.47 -7.41
N SER A 8 18.12 -55.99 -8.22
CA SER A 8 18.31 -56.15 -9.66
C SER A 8 18.45 -54.79 -10.37
N ARG A 9 17.66 -53.78 -9.99
CA ARG A 9 17.77 -52.42 -10.55
C ARG A 9 19.06 -51.69 -10.16
N ALA A 10 19.57 -51.94 -8.96
CA ALA A 10 20.82 -51.34 -8.49
C ALA A 10 22.05 -51.90 -9.23
N ASN A 11 21.94 -53.11 -9.77
CA ASN A 11 23.02 -53.79 -10.50
C ASN A 11 22.81 -53.81 -12.02
N GLU A 12 21.82 -53.07 -12.55
CA GLU A 12 21.61 -52.95 -14.00
C GLU A 12 22.79 -52.20 -14.65
N SER A 13 23.27 -52.68 -15.79
CA SER A 13 24.16 -51.88 -16.64
C SER A 13 23.37 -50.74 -17.32
N GLU A 14 24.07 -49.71 -17.79
CA GLU A 14 23.45 -48.60 -18.52
C GLU A 14 22.65 -49.11 -19.74
N GLU A 15 23.19 -50.05 -20.50
CA GLU A 15 22.51 -50.65 -21.67
C GLU A 15 21.24 -51.41 -21.28
N GLN A 16 21.29 -52.17 -20.18
CA GLN A 16 20.13 -52.88 -19.65
C GLN A 16 19.06 -51.92 -19.13
N TRP A 17 19.48 -50.85 -18.47
CA TRP A 17 18.61 -49.78 -17.98
C TRP A 17 17.90 -49.07 -19.15
N GLN A 18 18.64 -48.68 -20.18
CA GLN A 18 18.10 -48.07 -21.40
C GLN A 18 17.10 -49.01 -22.11
N THR A 19 17.48 -50.28 -22.30
CA THR A 19 16.61 -51.28 -22.94
C THR A 19 15.31 -51.46 -22.16
N ARG A 20 15.38 -51.48 -20.82
CA ARG A 20 14.19 -51.57 -19.96
C ARG A 20 13.32 -50.32 -20.07
N LEU A 21 13.91 -49.13 -20.12
CA LEU A 21 13.17 -47.88 -20.29
C LEU A 21 12.48 -47.80 -21.64
N GLU A 22 13.15 -48.20 -22.72
CA GLU A 22 12.54 -48.19 -24.06
C GLU A 22 11.37 -49.18 -24.13
N LYS A 23 11.54 -50.41 -23.59
CA LYS A 23 10.44 -51.37 -23.49
C LYS A 23 9.26 -50.84 -22.66
N MET A 24 9.53 -50.13 -21.58
CA MET A 24 8.48 -49.49 -20.76
C MET A 24 7.78 -48.36 -21.52
N LYS A 25 8.51 -47.60 -22.34
CA LYS A 25 7.97 -46.53 -23.17
C LYS A 25 7.09 -47.10 -24.30
N GLU A 26 7.55 -48.14 -24.99
CA GLU A 26 6.79 -48.85 -26.03
C GLU A 26 5.48 -49.42 -25.49
N THR A 27 5.54 -50.13 -24.36
CA THR A 27 4.34 -50.70 -23.71
C THR A 27 3.35 -49.61 -23.30
N ASN A 28 3.83 -48.50 -22.75
CA ASN A 28 2.98 -47.34 -22.43
C ASN A 28 2.38 -46.68 -23.67
N GLN A 29 3.14 -46.55 -24.76
CA GLN A 29 2.65 -45.99 -26.02
C GLN A 29 1.57 -46.89 -26.62
N SER A 30 1.80 -48.21 -26.68
CA SER A 30 0.84 -49.18 -27.15
C SER A 30 -0.44 -49.16 -26.30
N SER A 31 -0.30 -49.12 -24.97
CA SER A 31 -1.45 -49.00 -24.06
C SER A 31 -2.23 -47.70 -24.26
N ARG A 32 -1.57 -46.58 -24.56
CA ARG A 32 -2.22 -45.29 -24.86
C ARG A 32 -2.86 -45.26 -26.24
N ALA A 33 -2.31 -45.98 -27.22
CA ALA A 33 -2.88 -46.06 -28.56
C ALA A 33 -4.18 -46.89 -28.58
N ASN A 34 -4.25 -47.90 -27.71
CA ASN A 34 -5.40 -48.81 -27.59
C ASN A 34 -6.41 -48.38 -26.50
N GLU A 35 -6.24 -47.20 -25.89
CA GLU A 35 -7.15 -46.74 -24.84
C GLU A 35 -8.51 -46.33 -25.43
N SER A 36 -9.61 -46.68 -24.76
CA SER A 36 -10.92 -46.12 -25.10
C SER A 36 -11.00 -44.65 -24.68
N GLU A 37 -11.93 -43.89 -25.26
CA GLU A 37 -12.13 -42.48 -24.86
C GLU A 37 -12.49 -42.38 -23.37
N GLU A 38 -13.29 -43.30 -22.82
CA GLU A 38 -13.62 -43.33 -21.39
C GLU A 38 -12.38 -43.57 -20.52
N GLN A 39 -11.53 -44.54 -20.90
CA GLN A 39 -10.27 -44.82 -20.21
C GLN A 39 -9.33 -43.63 -20.27
N ARG A 40 -9.26 -42.96 -21.43
CA ARG A 40 -8.50 -41.73 -21.61
C ARG A 40 -8.98 -40.63 -20.69
N GLN A 41 -10.29 -40.41 -20.60
CA GLN A 41 -10.87 -39.38 -19.73
C GLN A 41 -10.60 -39.68 -18.25
N ILE A 42 -10.79 -40.93 -17.81
CA ILE A 42 -10.47 -41.35 -16.43
C ILE A 42 -8.99 -41.11 -16.12
N ARG A 43 -8.09 -41.48 -17.03
CA ARG A 43 -6.64 -41.25 -16.88
C ARG A 43 -6.31 -39.77 -16.79
N LEU A 44 -6.91 -38.93 -17.63
CA LEU A 44 -6.68 -37.48 -17.63
C LEU A 44 -7.24 -36.80 -16.37
N GLU A 45 -8.41 -37.21 -15.89
CA GLU A 45 -8.98 -36.66 -14.66
C GLU A 45 -8.13 -37.03 -13.45
N LYS A 46 -7.69 -38.29 -13.33
CA LYS A 46 -6.76 -38.71 -12.28
C LYS A 46 -5.43 -37.94 -12.34
N MET A 47 -4.91 -37.67 -13.55
CA MET A 47 -3.72 -36.83 -13.73
C MET A 47 -3.97 -35.37 -13.30
N LYS A 48 -5.17 -34.84 -13.54
CA LYS A 48 -5.55 -33.49 -13.12
C LYS A 48 -5.69 -33.39 -11.60
N GLU A 49 -6.33 -34.36 -10.95
CA GLU A 49 -6.47 -34.45 -9.49
C GLU A 49 -5.10 -34.52 -8.80
N THR A 50 -4.22 -35.41 -9.27
CA THR A 50 -2.86 -35.54 -8.72
C THR A 50 -2.05 -34.25 -8.88
N ASN A 51 -2.16 -33.57 -10.02
CA ASN A 51 -1.53 -32.27 -10.23
C ASN A 51 -2.12 -31.17 -9.33
N GLN A 52 -3.42 -31.15 -9.10
CA GLN A 52 -4.07 -30.21 -8.19
C GLN A 52 -3.61 -30.45 -6.75
N SER A 53 -3.62 -31.69 -6.29
CA SER A 53 -3.12 -32.08 -4.96
C SER A 53 -1.65 -31.70 -4.79
N SER A 54 -0.82 -31.95 -5.79
CA SER A 54 0.61 -31.57 -5.76
C SER A 54 0.80 -30.04 -5.68
N ARG A 55 -0.03 -29.26 -6.37
CA ARG A 55 -0.01 -27.78 -6.31
C ARG A 55 -0.52 -27.23 -4.99
N ALA A 56 -1.50 -27.89 -4.37
CA ALA A 56 -2.05 -27.47 -3.08
C ALA A 56 -1.04 -27.69 -1.94
N ASN A 57 -0.21 -28.73 -2.05
CA ASN A 57 0.82 -29.08 -1.07
C ASN A 57 2.21 -28.48 -1.40
N GLU A 58 2.30 -27.59 -2.38
CA GLU A 58 3.56 -26.98 -2.81
C GLU A 58 4.02 -25.92 -1.79
N SER A 59 5.30 -25.92 -1.41
CA SER A 59 5.87 -24.83 -0.60
C SER A 59 6.04 -23.56 -1.43
N GLU A 60 6.13 -22.39 -0.79
CA GLU A 60 6.28 -21.13 -1.54
C GLU A 60 7.56 -21.11 -2.40
N GLY A 61 8.67 -21.70 -1.92
CA GLY A 61 9.90 -21.82 -2.71
C GLY A 61 9.76 -22.74 -3.94
N GLN A 62 9.05 -23.86 -3.79
CA GLN A 62 8.74 -24.75 -4.92
C GLN A 62 7.84 -24.04 -5.94
N ARG A 63 6.83 -23.31 -5.44
CA ARG A 63 5.91 -22.52 -6.24
C ARG A 63 6.63 -21.45 -7.05
N GLN A 64 7.53 -20.71 -6.43
CA GLN A 64 8.35 -19.70 -7.11
C GLN A 64 9.23 -20.34 -8.19
N THR A 65 9.94 -21.43 -7.86
CA THR A 65 10.78 -22.17 -8.81
C THR A 65 9.98 -22.66 -10.02
N ARG A 66 8.79 -23.22 -9.80
CA ARG A 66 7.90 -23.69 -10.86
C ARG A 66 7.41 -22.53 -11.74
N LEU A 67 7.06 -21.38 -11.15
CA LEU A 67 6.63 -20.20 -11.90
C LEU A 67 7.77 -19.60 -12.71
N GLU A 68 9.00 -19.60 -12.17
CA GLU A 68 10.18 -19.12 -12.89
C GLU A 68 10.48 -19.98 -14.11
N LYS A 69 10.54 -21.32 -13.94
CA LYS A 69 10.69 -22.26 -15.06
C LYS A 69 9.61 -22.05 -16.13
N LYS A 70 8.37 -21.76 -15.72
CA LYS A 70 7.28 -21.47 -16.66
C LYS A 70 7.48 -20.15 -17.42
N ARG A 71 8.01 -19.11 -16.76
CA ARG A 71 8.37 -17.83 -17.40
C ARG A 71 9.49 -18.03 -18.41
N GLU A 72 10.58 -18.69 -18.01
CA GLU A 72 11.71 -19.00 -18.89
C GLU A 72 11.26 -19.80 -20.11
N GLN A 73 10.46 -20.85 -19.93
CA GLN A 73 9.92 -21.63 -21.04
C GLN A 73 9.09 -20.76 -21.99
N THR A 74 8.21 -19.92 -21.44
CA THR A 74 7.39 -19.01 -22.23
C THR A 74 8.27 -18.04 -23.02
N GLN A 75 9.30 -17.47 -22.39
CA GLN A 75 10.24 -16.58 -23.04
C GLN A 75 10.98 -17.27 -24.18
N ARG A 76 11.51 -18.48 -23.95
CA ARG A 76 12.17 -19.29 -24.99
C ARG A 76 11.24 -19.59 -26.17
N THR A 77 9.98 -19.90 -25.90
CA THR A 77 8.99 -20.10 -26.98
C THR A 77 8.75 -18.81 -27.76
N ARG A 78 8.68 -17.66 -27.07
CA ARG A 78 8.50 -16.34 -27.71
C ARG A 78 9.71 -15.90 -28.53
N THR A 79 10.92 -16.19 -28.09
CA THR A 79 12.12 -15.82 -28.86
C THR A 79 12.29 -16.66 -30.11
N ASN A 80 11.76 -17.90 -30.10
CA ASN A 80 11.89 -18.85 -31.20
C ASN A 80 10.65 -18.90 -32.10
N GLU A 81 9.65 -18.04 -31.88
CA GLU A 81 8.39 -18.08 -32.63
C GLU A 81 8.57 -17.49 -34.04
N SER A 82 7.93 -18.14 -35.03
CA SER A 82 7.84 -17.58 -36.39
C SER A 82 6.95 -16.34 -36.40
N ARG A 83 7.16 -15.43 -37.36
CA ARG A 83 6.32 -14.25 -37.57
C ARG A 83 4.83 -14.59 -37.72
N GLU A 84 4.51 -15.69 -38.40
CA GLU A 84 3.13 -16.17 -38.56
C GLU A 84 2.53 -16.63 -37.23
N GLN A 85 3.28 -17.39 -36.45
CA GLN A 85 2.86 -17.83 -35.11
C GLN A 85 2.63 -16.64 -34.18
N HIS A 86 3.51 -15.63 -34.25
CA HIS A 86 3.36 -14.40 -33.50
C HIS A 86 2.06 -13.66 -33.87
N GLN A 87 1.76 -13.52 -35.16
CA GLN A 87 0.53 -12.88 -35.63
C GLN A 87 -0.72 -13.61 -35.15
N ILE A 88 -0.74 -14.94 -35.24
CA ILE A 88 -1.85 -15.77 -34.75
C ILE A 88 -2.06 -15.54 -33.24
N LEU A 89 -0.99 -15.50 -32.45
CA LEU A 89 -1.08 -15.27 -31.01
C LEU A 89 -1.62 -13.87 -30.67
N LEU A 90 -1.18 -12.84 -31.40
CA LEU A 90 -1.70 -11.49 -31.25
C LEU A 90 -3.19 -11.41 -31.60
N GLU A 91 -3.61 -12.06 -32.69
CA GLU A 91 -5.01 -12.09 -33.09
C GLU A 91 -5.89 -12.83 -32.07
N GLN A 92 -5.42 -13.97 -31.55
CA GLN A 92 -6.09 -14.69 -30.46
C GLN A 92 -6.19 -13.82 -29.21
N GLN A 93 -5.13 -13.08 -28.85
CA GLN A 93 -5.14 -12.17 -27.71
C GLN A 93 -6.16 -11.04 -27.90
N LYS A 94 -6.27 -10.46 -29.11
CA LYS A 94 -7.27 -9.45 -29.46
C LYS A 94 -8.69 -10.03 -29.33
N LYS A 95 -8.96 -11.20 -29.90
CA LYS A 95 -10.26 -11.90 -29.81
C LYS A 95 -10.67 -12.15 -28.35
N ARG A 96 -9.75 -12.68 -27.52
CA ARG A 96 -9.99 -12.88 -26.08
C ARG A 96 -10.29 -11.57 -25.36
N SER A 97 -9.54 -10.52 -25.65
CA SER A 97 -9.74 -9.20 -25.05
C SER A 97 -11.11 -8.60 -25.41
N GLN A 98 -11.53 -8.75 -26.66
CA GLN A 98 -12.86 -8.33 -27.12
C GLN A 98 -13.97 -9.14 -26.44
N ALA A 99 -13.85 -10.47 -26.40
CA ALA A 99 -14.82 -11.34 -25.73
C ALA A 99 -14.94 -11.04 -24.22
N ASN A 100 -13.84 -10.71 -23.56
CA ASN A 100 -13.89 -10.32 -22.15
C ASN A 100 -14.59 -8.97 -21.95
N ARG A 101 -14.40 -8.01 -22.87
CA ARG A 101 -15.10 -6.73 -22.84
C ARG A 101 -16.61 -6.90 -23.07
N THR A 102 -17.02 -7.78 -23.97
CA THR A 102 -18.45 -8.05 -24.20
C THR A 102 -19.07 -8.77 -23.00
N LYS A 103 -18.41 -9.78 -22.43
CA LYS A 103 -18.87 -10.45 -21.20
C LYS A 103 -19.08 -9.47 -20.05
N LYS A 104 -18.12 -8.58 -19.80
CA LYS A 104 -18.25 -7.54 -18.75
C LYS A 104 -19.42 -6.58 -19.00
N LYS A 105 -19.72 -6.26 -20.26
CA LYS A 105 -20.92 -5.48 -20.60
C LYS A 105 -22.20 -6.26 -20.29
N HIS A 106 -22.28 -7.55 -20.64
CA HIS A 106 -23.43 -8.39 -20.32
C HIS A 106 -23.62 -8.62 -18.81
N GLU A 107 -22.55 -8.80 -18.05
CA GLU A 107 -22.60 -8.89 -16.58
C GLU A 107 -23.11 -7.58 -15.95
N ASN A 108 -22.69 -6.42 -16.48
CA ASN A 108 -23.21 -5.12 -16.04
C ASN A 108 -24.68 -4.87 -16.42
N VAL A 109 -25.19 -5.48 -17.48
CA VAL A 109 -26.61 -5.35 -17.90
C VAL A 109 -27.50 -6.36 -17.17
N GLY A 110 -26.98 -7.56 -16.84
CA GLY A 110 -27.72 -8.60 -16.10
C GLY A 110 -27.72 -8.42 -14.58
N SER A 111 -26.73 -7.73 -14.02
CA SER A 111 -26.78 -7.24 -12.65
C SER A 111 -27.55 -5.92 -12.64
N GLY A 112 -28.87 -5.97 -12.51
CA GLY A 112 -29.73 -4.81 -12.22
C GLY A 112 -29.40 -4.09 -10.90
N LYS A 113 -28.17 -4.21 -10.39
CA LYS A 113 -27.61 -3.32 -9.39
C LYS A 113 -27.05 -2.13 -10.15
N ASN A 114 -27.92 -1.15 -10.37
CA ASN A 114 -27.51 0.23 -10.60
C ASN A 114 -26.68 0.68 -9.38
N TYR A 115 -25.40 0.31 -9.35
CA TYR A 115 -24.41 1.17 -8.73
C TYR A 115 -24.43 2.40 -9.60
N VAL A 116 -25.33 3.34 -9.27
CA VAL A 116 -25.14 4.75 -9.61
C VAL A 116 -23.72 4.99 -9.18
N ARG A 117 -22.81 5.06 -10.16
CA ARG A 117 -21.43 5.45 -9.94
C ARG A 117 -21.59 6.85 -9.39
N SER A 118 -21.63 6.98 -8.05
CA SER A 118 -21.75 8.26 -7.40
C SER A 118 -20.73 9.13 -8.12
N PRO A 119 -21.17 10.24 -8.74
CA PRO A 119 -20.26 11.14 -9.40
C PRO A 119 -19.12 11.36 -8.42
N TRP A 120 -17.89 11.14 -8.87
CA TRP A 120 -16.72 11.43 -8.06
C TRP A 120 -16.98 12.82 -7.45
N PRO A 121 -16.88 12.97 -6.11
CA PRO A 121 -17.21 14.23 -5.48
C PRO A 121 -16.49 15.34 -6.22
N GLU A 122 -17.22 16.39 -6.55
CA GLU A 122 -16.68 17.46 -7.37
C GLU A 122 -15.37 17.95 -6.74
N PRO A 123 -14.35 18.25 -7.57
CA PRO A 123 -13.10 18.80 -7.07
C PRO A 123 -13.40 20.00 -6.17
N ILE A 124 -13.01 19.90 -4.90
CA ILE A 124 -13.26 20.97 -3.92
C ILE A 124 -12.68 22.27 -4.50
N ALA A 125 -13.51 23.31 -4.54
CA ALA A 125 -13.13 24.62 -5.07
C ALA A 125 -11.85 25.12 -4.40
N ARG A 126 -10.97 25.75 -5.18
CA ARG A 126 -9.67 26.22 -4.70
C ARG A 126 -9.82 27.17 -3.51
N ASP A 127 -10.75 28.11 -3.62
CA ASP A 127 -11.02 29.13 -2.60
C ASP A 127 -11.46 28.51 -1.27
N LEU A 128 -12.27 27.44 -1.32
CA LEU A 128 -12.66 26.68 -0.14
C LEU A 128 -11.45 26.00 0.52
N LYS A 129 -10.54 25.44 -0.27
CA LYS A 129 -9.30 24.84 0.26
C LYS A 129 -8.42 25.88 0.92
N GLU A 130 -8.22 27.02 0.26
CA GLU A 130 -7.39 28.12 0.75
C GLU A 130 -7.96 28.71 2.04
N THR A 131 -9.28 28.96 2.09
CA THR A 131 -9.94 29.48 3.29
C THR A 131 -9.83 28.50 4.46
N ARG A 132 -10.06 27.20 4.22
CA ARG A 132 -9.93 26.17 5.26
C ARG A 132 -8.50 26.00 5.76
N LEU A 133 -7.53 26.10 4.86
CA LEU A 133 -6.12 26.07 5.22
C LEU A 133 -5.73 27.30 6.04
N GLN A 134 -6.15 28.50 5.65
CA GLN A 134 -5.92 29.73 6.42
C GLN A 134 -6.54 29.64 7.82
N GLN A 135 -7.78 29.17 7.92
CA GLN A 135 -8.45 28.97 9.21
C GLN A 135 -7.69 27.98 10.09
N PHE A 136 -7.19 26.88 9.52
CA PHE A 136 -6.38 25.90 10.24
C PHE A 136 -5.06 26.52 10.72
N LEU A 137 -4.34 27.24 9.85
CA LEU A 137 -3.10 27.92 10.21
C LEU A 137 -3.32 28.97 11.30
N GLU A 138 -4.44 29.68 11.27
CA GLU A 138 -4.80 30.65 12.30
C GLU A 138 -5.09 29.96 13.64
N GLN A 139 -5.85 28.86 13.63
CA GLN A 139 -6.12 28.03 14.82
C GLN A 139 -4.86 27.43 15.43
N MET A 140 -3.92 27.01 14.57
CA MET A 140 -2.64 26.43 14.97
C MET A 140 -1.55 27.48 15.20
N SER A 141 -1.88 28.77 15.10
CA SER A 141 -0.91 29.83 15.36
C SER A 141 -0.53 29.84 16.84
N MET A 142 0.75 30.06 17.12
CA MET A 142 1.27 30.15 18.50
C MET A 142 0.57 31.23 19.31
N SER A 143 -0.01 32.24 18.67
CA SER A 143 -0.82 33.27 19.34
C SER A 143 -2.13 32.73 19.93
N LYS A 144 -2.80 31.80 19.24
CA LYS A 144 -4.05 31.17 19.72
C LYS A 144 -3.79 29.99 20.66
N LEU A 145 -2.66 29.31 20.50
CA LEU A 145 -2.23 28.19 21.35
C LEU A 145 -1.39 28.63 22.55
N ALA A 146 -1.02 29.91 22.66
CA ALA A 146 -0.27 30.41 23.79
C ALA A 146 -1.04 30.17 25.09
N GLU A 147 -0.39 29.54 26.05
CA GLU A 147 -0.91 29.36 27.41
C GLU A 147 -0.20 30.35 28.34
N ALA A 148 -0.96 30.98 29.22
CA ALA A 148 -0.44 31.73 30.35
C ALA A 148 -0.62 30.89 31.62
N THR A 149 0.36 30.91 32.51
CA THR A 149 0.26 30.23 33.81
C THR A 149 0.05 31.27 34.90
N CYS A 150 -0.99 31.09 35.72
CA CYS A 150 -1.23 31.99 36.85
C CYS A 150 -0.13 31.82 37.90
N ALA A 151 0.56 32.90 38.26
CA ALA A 151 1.63 32.87 39.26
C ALA A 151 1.14 32.50 40.68
N VAL A 152 -0.15 32.66 40.98
CA VAL A 152 -0.72 32.43 42.32
C VAL A 152 -1.24 31.00 42.48
N CYS A 153 -2.03 30.51 41.52
CA CYS A 153 -2.65 29.19 41.60
C CYS A 153 -2.07 28.15 40.64
N ASN A 154 -1.05 28.51 39.84
CA ASN A 154 -0.39 27.67 38.84
C ASN A 154 -1.33 27.03 37.79
N ILE A 155 -2.54 27.58 37.63
CA ILE A 155 -3.49 27.14 36.61
C ILE A 155 -3.06 27.69 35.27
N ARG A 156 -3.02 26.81 34.25
CA ARG A 156 -2.77 27.18 32.85
C ARG A 156 -4.08 27.58 32.18
N THR A 157 -4.10 28.73 31.53
CA THR A 157 -5.23 29.19 30.74
C THR A 157 -4.76 29.68 29.39
N PRO A 158 -5.58 29.60 28.33
CA PRO A 158 -5.26 30.21 27.05
C PRO A 158 -4.96 31.71 27.25
N ALA A 159 -3.88 32.20 26.66
CA ALA A 159 -3.42 33.58 26.83
C ALA A 159 -4.49 34.61 26.39
N LYS A 160 -5.35 34.24 25.43
CA LYS A 160 -6.51 35.03 25.00
C LYS A 160 -7.56 35.26 26.11
N ASP A 161 -7.65 34.34 27.06
CA ASP A 161 -8.63 34.36 28.16
C ASP A 161 -7.99 34.89 29.45
N ALA A 162 -6.66 35.11 29.45
CA ALA A 162 -5.92 35.62 30.59
C ALA A 162 -6.11 37.14 30.74
N LYS A 163 -6.70 37.55 31.86
CA LYS A 163 -6.79 38.97 32.23
C LYS A 163 -5.57 39.35 33.06
N LYS A 164 -4.82 40.36 32.60
CA LYS A 164 -3.74 40.97 33.38
C LYS A 164 -4.36 41.83 34.48
N ILE A 165 -4.19 41.43 35.74
CA ILE A 165 -4.61 42.21 36.90
C ILE A 165 -3.35 42.81 37.52
N PRO A 166 -3.27 44.13 37.71
CA PRO A 166 -2.14 44.73 38.41
C PRO A 166 -2.13 44.23 39.86
N ILE A 167 -0.93 43.96 40.36
CA ILE A 167 -0.66 43.38 41.68
C ILE A 167 -1.37 44.15 42.80
N SER A 168 -1.46 45.49 42.69
CA SER A 168 -2.15 46.37 43.64
C SER A 168 -3.66 46.13 43.79
N LYS A 169 -4.30 45.43 42.85
CA LYS A 169 -5.74 45.12 42.89
C LYS A 169 -6.05 43.74 43.46
N ILE A 170 -5.04 42.98 43.89
CA ILE A 170 -5.23 41.67 44.52
C ILE A 170 -5.63 41.89 45.99
N PRO A 171 -6.82 41.46 46.43
CA PRO A 171 -7.23 41.58 47.83
C PRO A 171 -6.28 40.79 48.75
N ASN A 172 -5.97 41.36 49.92
CA ASN A 172 -5.10 40.73 50.92
C ASN A 172 -3.69 40.38 50.40
N ILE A 173 -3.15 41.18 49.48
CA ILE A 173 -1.79 40.96 48.95
C ILE A 173 -0.72 40.89 50.04
N ASP A 174 -0.90 41.59 51.16
CA ASP A 174 0.04 41.60 52.28
C ASP A 174 0.19 40.21 52.95
N LEU A 175 -0.77 39.29 52.72
CA LEU A 175 -0.70 37.90 53.18
C LEU A 175 0.14 37.02 52.24
N LEU A 176 0.30 37.42 50.98
CA LEU A 176 1.20 36.77 50.04
C LEU A 176 2.63 37.24 50.31
N LYS A 177 3.30 36.61 51.27
CA LYS A 177 4.75 36.80 51.47
C LYS A 177 5.49 36.25 50.25
N ALA A 178 5.74 37.10 49.26
CA ALA A 178 6.65 36.77 48.16
C ALA A 178 8.01 36.38 48.76
N SER A 179 8.58 35.25 48.32
CA SER A 179 9.96 34.90 48.68
C SER A 179 10.89 36.02 48.25
N GLU A 180 11.98 36.24 49.01
CA GLU A 180 12.95 37.29 48.68
C GLU A 180 13.54 37.10 47.26
N GLU A 181 13.61 35.86 46.78
CA GLU A 181 14.00 35.50 45.41
C GLU A 181 13.04 36.04 44.35
N LEU A 182 11.73 36.05 44.60
CA LEU A 182 10.74 36.63 43.68
C LEU A 182 10.83 38.16 43.66
N LYS A 183 11.15 38.79 44.80
CA LYS A 183 11.29 40.25 44.89
C LYS A 183 12.49 40.77 44.10
N THR A 184 13.61 40.03 44.10
CA THR A 184 14.80 40.39 43.30
C THR A 184 14.56 40.22 41.81
N LEU A 185 13.89 39.14 41.40
CA LEU A 185 13.48 38.91 40.01
C LEU A 185 12.53 40.01 39.47
N ILE A 186 11.58 40.48 40.28
CA ILE A 186 10.65 41.55 39.89
C ILE A 186 11.40 42.87 39.63
N LYS A 187 12.34 43.27 40.50
CA LYS A 187 13.16 44.49 40.28
C LYS A 187 13.94 44.45 38.97
N ASN A 188 14.59 43.31 38.69
CA ASN A 188 15.41 43.17 37.49
C ASN A 188 14.56 43.17 36.20
N SER A 189 13.31 42.73 36.27
CA SER A 189 12.40 42.76 35.10
C SER A 189 11.87 44.16 34.78
N THR A 190 11.65 45.02 35.79
CA THR A 190 11.21 46.40 35.57
C THR A 190 12.30 47.28 34.95
N GLU A 191 13.56 47.01 35.26
CA GLU A 191 14.70 47.75 34.69
C GLU A 191 14.96 47.39 33.22
N ASN A 192 14.74 46.13 32.83
CA ASN A 192 14.91 45.67 31.45
C ASN A 192 13.79 46.09 30.48
N THR A 193 12.60 46.44 30.98
CA THR A 193 11.50 46.94 30.12
C THR A 193 11.60 48.43 29.80
N ALA A 194 12.42 49.20 30.53
CA ALA A 194 12.60 50.63 30.28
C ALA A 194 13.54 50.94 29.11
N THR A 195 14.32 49.97 28.62
CA THR A 195 15.32 50.15 27.56
C THR A 195 14.88 49.71 26.16
N LEU A 196 13.66 49.20 25.99
CA LEU A 196 13.19 48.60 24.72
C LEU A 196 12.03 49.33 24.04
N ILE A 197 11.67 50.54 24.46
CA ILE A 197 10.50 51.27 23.91
C ILE A 197 10.84 52.24 22.75
N ASP A 198 12.11 52.55 22.48
CA ASP A 198 12.44 53.65 21.55
C ASP A 198 12.72 53.30 20.06
N ASP A 199 12.80 52.03 19.66
CA ASP A 199 13.40 51.69 18.34
C ASP A 199 12.49 51.08 17.25
N ASN A 200 11.15 51.20 17.30
CA ASN A 200 10.31 50.65 16.21
C ASN A 200 9.20 51.59 15.74
N ASN A 201 9.56 52.64 15.00
CA ASN A 201 8.63 53.30 14.08
C ASN A 201 9.34 53.92 12.86
N THR A 202 9.58 53.13 11.80
CA THR A 202 9.71 53.67 10.42
C THR A 202 9.31 52.65 9.36
N HIS A 203 8.22 52.97 8.65
CA HIS A 203 7.94 52.77 7.22
C HIS A 203 8.23 51.45 6.49
N THR A 204 7.17 50.84 5.93
CA THR A 204 7.13 50.46 4.50
C THR A 204 5.69 50.44 3.97
N THR A 205 5.34 51.48 3.22
CA THR A 205 4.23 51.53 2.26
C THR A 205 4.77 51.12 0.88
N SER A 206 4.16 50.14 0.21
CA SER A 206 4.39 49.92 -1.22
C SER A 206 3.09 49.57 -1.95
N HIS A 207 2.67 50.54 -2.76
CA HIS A 207 1.72 50.44 -3.86
C HIS A 207 2.01 49.24 -4.78
N ILE A 208 0.97 48.54 -5.22
CA ILE A 208 1.00 47.70 -6.43
C ILE A 208 0.04 48.33 -7.45
N LYS A 209 0.59 48.66 -8.61
CA LYS A 209 -0.07 49.29 -9.76
C LYS A 209 -0.44 48.18 -10.75
N SER A 210 -1.68 48.19 -11.22
CA SER A 210 -2.20 47.31 -12.28
C SER A 210 -1.49 47.53 -13.62
N MET A 211 -1.30 46.44 -14.36
CA MET A 211 -1.44 46.37 -15.81
C MET A 211 -2.42 45.25 -16.15
#